data_AF-A0A5K0XQE3-F1
#
_entry.id   AF-A0A5K0XQE3-F1
#
_cell.length_a   1.000
_cell.length_b   1.000
_cell.length_c   1.000
_cell.angle_alpha   90.00
_cell.angle_beta   90.00
_cell.angle_gamma   90.00
#
_symmetry.space_group_name_H-M   'P 1'
#
loop_
_entity.id
_entity.type
_entity.pdbx_description
1 polymer ?
#
loop_
_entity_poly.entity_id
_entity_poly.type
_entity_poly.pdbx_seq_one_letter_code
_entity_poly.pdbx_strand_id
1 'polypeptide(L)' 'ADLGKICQVYDSFLCEFPLCYGYWRRYADHMLSLGTADKVVEVYEEATKSLAYSVDHWVNYCTFAVMWFDDPADVR' A
#
# COMPACT_ATOMS: atom_id res chain seq x y z
N ALA A 1 3.10 4.92 -20.30
CA ALA A 1 3.29 4.04 -19.14
C ALA A 1 3.90 4.87 -18.00
N ASP A 2 3.04 5.54 -17.23
CA ASP A 2 3.45 6.42 -16.12
C ASP A 2 3.58 5.65 -14.79
N LEU A 3 2.81 4.56 -14.66
CA LEU A 3 2.76 3.68 -13.48
C LEU A 3 4.15 3.23 -13.01
N GLY A 4 4.99 2.72 -13.93
CA GLY A 4 6.30 2.20 -13.58
C GLY A 4 7.26 3.28 -13.03
N LYS A 5 7.13 4.54 -13.48
CA LYS A 5 7.92 5.65 -12.94
C LYS A 5 7.43 6.05 -11.56
N ILE A 6 6.12 6.08 -11.36
CA ILE A 6 5.50 6.39 -10.06
C ILE A 6 5.94 5.35 -9.03
N CYS A 7 5.85 4.06 -9.35
CA CYS A 7 6.32 2.99 -8.46
C CYS A 7 7.80 3.16 -8.11
N GLN A 8 8.67 3.36 -9.11
CA GLN A 8 10.11 3.53 -8.85
C GLN A 8 10.43 4.68 -7.91
N VAL A 9 9.74 5.83 -8.04
CA VAL A 9 9.95 6.98 -7.17
C VAL A 9 9.52 6.68 -5.74
N TYR A 10 8.34 6.08 -5.56
CA TYR A 10 7.87 5.70 -4.22
C TYR A 10 8.74 4.61 -3.59
N ASP A 11 9.06 3.55 -4.34
CA ASP A 11 9.86 2.42 -3.86
C ASP A 11 11.25 2.90 -3.41
N SER A 12 11.89 3.78 -4.18
CA SER A 12 13.21 4.33 -3.84
C SER A 12 13.14 5.22 -2.59
N PHE A 13 12.15 6.12 -2.52
CA PHE A 13 11.96 7.00 -1.36
C PHE A 13 11.64 6.22 -0.08
N LEU A 14 10.76 5.24 -0.16
CA LEU A 14 10.30 4.47 1.01
C LEU A 14 11.31 3.41 1.45
N CYS A 15 12.21 2.98 0.56
CA CYS A 15 13.38 2.20 0.94
C CYS A 15 14.31 2.99 1.88
N GLU A 16 14.54 4.27 1.59
CA GLU A 16 15.36 5.15 2.43
C GLU A 16 14.61 5.65 3.68
N PHE A 17 13.30 5.90 3.56
CA PHE A 17 12.47 6.48 4.61
C PHE A 17 11.22 5.62 4.93
N PRO A 18 11.41 4.37 5.42
CA PRO A 18 10.31 3.41 5.58
C PRO A 18 9.27 3.82 6.62
N LEU A 19 9.64 4.71 7.56
CA LEU A 19 8.74 5.18 8.63
C LEU A 19 7.83 6.35 8.20
N CYS A 20 7.97 6.85 6.97
CA CYS A 20 7.13 7.92 6.43
C CYS A 20 5.73 7.41 6.04
N TYR A 21 4.92 7.00 7.03
CA TYR A 21 3.61 6.38 6.85
C TYR A 21 2.66 7.12 5.90
N GLY A 22 2.66 8.46 5.92
CA GLY A 22 1.81 9.26 5.04
C GLY A 22 2.10 9.05 3.55
N TYR A 23 3.33 8.66 3.20
CA TYR A 23 3.73 8.38 1.83
C TYR A 23 3.35 6.97 1.38
N TRP A 24 3.38 5.98 2.28
CA TRP A 24 2.82 4.64 2.02
C TRP A 24 1.34 4.71 1.67
N ARG A 25 0.56 5.49 2.43
CA ARG A 25 -0.86 5.72 2.13
C ARG A 25 -1.05 6.38 0.77
N ARG A 26 -0.29 7.45 0.49
CA ARG A 26 -0.37 8.13 -0.81
C ARG A 26 0.01 7.23 -1.98
N TYR A 27 0.97 6.32 -1.78
CA TYR A 27 1.36 5.35 -2.79
C TYR A 27 0.20 4.38 -3.07
N ALA A 28 -0.40 3.80 -2.03
CA ALA A 28 -1.58 2.93 -2.15
C ALA A 28 -2.75 3.65 -2.85
N ASP A 29 -3.06 4.89 -2.46
CA ASP A 29 -4.14 5.70 -3.07
C ASP A 29 -3.85 5.98 -4.56
N HIS A 30 -2.60 6.29 -4.91
CA HIS A 30 -2.21 6.49 -6.31
C HIS A 30 -2.37 5.20 -7.11
N MET A 31 -1.93 4.07 -6.56
CA MET A 31 -2.05 2.78 -7.21
C MET A 31 -3.51 2.39 -7.42
N LEU A 32 -4.38 2.67 -6.44
CA LEU A 32 -5.82 2.44 -6.53
C LEU A 32 -6.46 3.29 -7.65
N SER A 33 -6.01 4.52 -7.83
CA SER A 33 -6.52 5.41 -8.88
C SER A 33 -6.04 5.07 -10.30
N LEU A 34 -4.89 4.39 -10.43
CA LEU A 34 -4.20 4.15 -11.69
C LEU A 34 -4.19 2.68 -12.16
N GLY A 35 -4.57 1.73 -11.31
CA GLY A 35 -4.39 0.31 -11.61
C GLY A 35 -5.03 -0.67 -10.63
N THR A 36 -4.71 -1.96 -10.84
CA THR A 36 -5.33 -3.13 -10.20
C THR A 36 -5.09 -3.22 -8.70
N ALA A 37 -6.07 -3.77 -7.99
CA ALA A 37 -6.03 -4.03 -6.55
C ALA A 37 -4.77 -4.79 -6.10
N ASP A 38 -4.24 -5.69 -6.94
CA ASP A 38 -3.02 -6.45 -6.66
C ASP A 38 -1.83 -5.57 -6.27
N LYS A 39 -1.63 -4.45 -6.98
CA LYS A 39 -0.50 -3.57 -6.67
C LYS A 39 -0.74 -2.78 -5.39
N VAL A 40 -2.00 -2.47 -5.07
CA VAL A 40 -2.36 -1.83 -3.80
C VAL A 40 -2.07 -2.79 -2.63
N VAL A 41 -2.41 -4.07 -2.78
CA VAL A 41 -2.06 -5.13 -1.82
C VAL A 41 -0.55 -5.21 -1.63
N GLU A 42 0.24 -5.30 -2.70
CA GLU A 42 1.71 -5.32 -2.60
C GLU A 42 2.28 -4.13 -1.82
N VAL A 43 1.74 -2.93 -2.02
CA VAL A 43 2.17 -1.72 -1.31
C VAL A 43 1.84 -1.82 0.17
N TYR A 44 0.64 -2.28 0.54
CA TYR A 44 0.28 -2.47 1.94
C TYR A 44 1.11 -3.58 2.61
N GLU A 45 1.37 -4.69 1.93
CA GLU A 45 2.22 -5.77 2.42
C GLU A 45 3.66 -5.30 2.67
N GLU A 46 4.23 -4.53 1.75
CA GLU A 46 5.58 -3.97 1.93
C GLU A 46 5.62 -2.98 3.10
N ALA A 47 4.60 -2.11 3.20
CA ALA A 47 4.46 -1.18 4.31
C ALA A 47 4.37 -1.91 5.67
N THR A 48 3.66 -3.03 5.75
CA THR A 48 3.51 -3.83 6.98
C THR A 48 4.86 -4.27 7.55
N LYS A 49 5.85 -4.57 6.70
CA LYS A 49 7.21 -4.94 7.15
C LYS A 49 7.88 -3.87 8.00
N SER A 50 7.54 -2.60 7.76
CA SER A 50 8.12 -1.44 8.46
C SER A 50 7.16 -0.78 9.44
N LEU A 51 5.85 -0.92 9.23
CA LEU A 51 4.78 -0.19 9.91
C LEU A 51 3.82 -1.10 10.68
N ALA A 52 4.20 -2.35 11.00
CA ALA A 52 3.36 -3.28 11.76
C ALA A 52 2.84 -2.73 13.11
N TYR A 53 3.52 -1.73 13.70
CA TYR A 53 3.10 -1.08 14.95
C TYR A 53 2.15 0.12 14.74
N SER A 54 1.95 0.57 13.50
CA SER A 54 1.11 1.71 13.18
C SER A 54 -0.35 1.28 13.10
N VAL A 55 -1.17 1.75 14.04
CA VAL A 55 -2.62 1.52 14.03
C VAL A 55 -3.25 2.10 12.76
N ASP A 56 -2.84 3.31 12.36
CA ASP A 56 -3.34 3.95 11.14
C ASP A 56 -3.05 3.11 9.88
N HIS A 57 -1.89 2.47 9.79
CA HIS A 57 -1.56 1.57 8.68
C HIS A 57 -2.58 0.43 8.57
N TRP A 58 -2.82 -0.28 9.67
CA TRP A 58 -3.79 -1.39 9.71
C TRP A 58 -5.23 -0.94 9.46
N VAL A 59 -5.65 0.21 9.99
CA VAL A 59 -6.99 0.76 9.72
C VAL A 59 -7.18 0.99 8.22
N ASN A 60 -6.19 1.58 7.55
CA ASN A 60 -6.28 1.80 6.11
C ASN A 60 -6.26 0.48 5.33
N TYR A 61 -5.38 -0.47 5.69
CA TYR A 61 -5.29 -1.74 4.97
C TYR A 61 -6.55 -2.59 5.14
N CYS A 62 -7.08 -2.73 6.36
CA CYS A 62 -8.32 -3.45 6.61
C CYS A 62 -9.52 -2.78 5.91
N THR A 63 -9.57 -1.44 5.86
CA THR A 63 -10.62 -0.73 5.13
C THR A 63 -10.57 -1.05 3.64
N PHE A 64 -9.38 -1.02 3.03
CA PHE A 64 -9.19 -1.44 1.65
C PHE A 64 -9.61 -2.91 1.45
N ALA A 65 -9.18 -3.80 2.34
CA ALA A 65 -9.46 -5.22 2.24
C ALA A 65 -10.96 -5.54 2.26
N VAL A 66 -11.71 -4.93 3.19
CA VAL A 66 -13.18 -5.08 3.27
C VAL A 66 -13.90 -4.58 2.00
N MET A 67 -13.31 -3.61 1.29
CA MET A 67 -13.90 -3.08 0.06
C MET A 67 -13.57 -3.90 -1.19
N TRP A 68 -12.48 -4.67 -1.17
CA TRP A 68 -11.93 -5.32 -2.37
C TRP A 68 -11.93 -6.84 -2.34
N PHE A 69 -12.02 -7.46 -1.15
CA PHE A 69 -12.11 -8.91 -1.00
C PHE A 69 -13.51 -9.30 -0.54
N ASP A 70 -14.12 -10.27 -1.24
CA ASP A 70 -15.39 -10.88 -0.85
C ASP A 70 -15.20 -11.93 0.25
N ASP A 71 -14.11 -12.72 0.19
CA ASP A 71 -13.72 -13.68 1.22
C ASP A 71 -12.58 -13.11 2.08
N PRO A 72 -12.73 -13.00 3.41
CA PRO A 72 -11.64 -12.62 4.30
C PRO A 72 -10.38 -13.49 4.17
N ALA A 73 -10.50 -14.72 3.69
CA ALA A 73 -9.37 -15.61 3.45
C ALA A 73 -8.49 -15.19 2.26
N ASP A 74 -8.94 -14.25 1.42
CA ASP A 74 -8.17 -13.75 0.28
C ASP A 74 -7.17 -12.64 0.67
N VAL A 75 -7.26 -12.10 1.88
CA VAL A 75 -6.28 -11.16 2.45
C VAL A 75 -5.01 -11.93 2.83
N ARG A 76 -3.84 -11.44 2.38
CA ARG A 76 -2.55 -12.16 2.48
C ARG A 76 -1.74 -11.80 3.72
#